data_AF-A0A7C7LZH6-F1
#
_entry.id   AF-A0A7C7LZH6-F1
#
_cell.length_a   1.000
_cell.length_b   1.000
_cell.length_c   1.000
_cell.angle_alpha   90.00
_cell.angle_beta   90.00
_cell.angle_gamma   90.00
#
_symmetry.space_group_name_H-M   'P 1'
#
loop_
_entity.id
_entity.type
_entity.pdbx_description
1 polymer ?
#
loop_
_entity_poly.entity_id
_entity_poly.type
_entity_poly.pdbx_seq_one_letter_code
_entity_poly.pdbx_strand_id
1 'polypeptide(L)'
;MKRFAGIVIVLAVLAPGYVTAQQQESYDYWRSQRDMVSYGQQAIFMCNGLFTSNRTIDQVFEQELAYLDQPVGTPDGGDYEIDRARRAVAIG
;
A
#
# COMPACT_ATOMS: atom_id res chain seq x y z
N MET A 1 14.57 -53.02 19.45
CA MET A 1 14.03 -51.89 20.25
C MET A 1 15.00 -50.71 20.36
N LYS A 2 16.26 -50.90 20.77
CA LYS A 2 17.24 -49.79 20.92
C LYS A 2 17.51 -48.97 19.63
N ARG A 3 17.51 -49.63 18.45
CA ARG A 3 17.68 -48.98 17.14
C ARG A 3 16.49 -48.09 16.74
N PHE A 4 15.27 -48.51 17.07
CA PHE A 4 14.06 -47.72 16.82
C PHE A 4 13.99 -46.50 17.74
N ALA A 5 14.40 -46.64 19.00
CA ALA A 5 14.51 -45.51 19.93
C ALA A 5 15.51 -44.44 19.42
N GLY A 6 16.65 -44.86 18.85
CA GLY A 6 17.62 -43.92 18.27
C GLY A 6 17.08 -43.14 17.07
N ILE A 7 16.32 -43.80 16.18
CA ILE A 7 15.71 -43.15 15.01
C ILE A 7 14.66 -42.12 15.43
N VAL A 8 13.82 -42.44 16.43
CA VAL A 8 12.81 -41.51 16.96
C VAL A 8 13.46 -40.28 17.58
N ILE A 9 14.59 -40.44 18.29
CA ILE A 9 15.33 -39.33 18.88
C ILE A 9 15.94 -38.44 17.78
N VAL A 10 16.53 -39.02 16.73
CA VAL A 10 17.10 -38.25 15.61
C VAL A 10 16.02 -37.47 14.87
N LEU A 11 14.85 -38.08 14.61
CA LEU A 11 13.72 -37.39 13.99
C LEU A 11 13.18 -36.25 14.87
N ALA A 12 13.09 -36.47 16.18
CA ALA A 12 12.62 -35.45 17.13
C ALA A 12 13.58 -34.25 17.23
N VAL A 13 14.89 -34.45 17.07
CA VAL A 13 15.90 -33.38 17.11
C VAL A 13 15.98 -32.60 15.79
N LEU A 14 15.73 -33.24 14.65
CA LEU A 14 15.80 -32.59 13.33
C LEU A 14 14.49 -31.90 12.92
N ALA A 15 13.34 -32.30 13.45
CA ALA A 15 12.03 -31.71 13.11
C ALA A 15 11.86 -30.21 13.42
N PRO A 16 12.39 -29.63 14.52
CA PRO A 16 12.09 -28.23 14.89
C PRO A 16 12.67 -27.18 13.94
N GLY A 17 13.79 -27.48 13.26
CA GLY A 17 14.46 -26.53 12.36
C GLY A 17 13.66 -26.22 11.09
N TYR A 18 12.75 -27.10 10.69
CA TYR A 18 11.87 -26.88 9.53
C TYR A 18 10.67 -25.99 9.87
N VAL A 19 10.23 -25.96 11.15
CA VAL A 19 9.05 -25.18 11.58
C VAL A 19 9.39 -23.71 11.76
N THR A 20 10.62 -23.38 12.20
CA THR A 20 11.06 -21.98 12.39
C THR A 20 11.40 -21.25 11.08
N ALA A 21 11.70 -21.98 10.00
CA ALA A 21 11.97 -21.39 8.68
C ALA A 21 10.68 -20.94 7.94
N GLN A 22 9.50 -21.23 8.51
CA GLN A 22 8.21 -20.97 7.89
C GLN A 22 7.50 -19.75 8.50
N GLN A 23 8.24 -18.82 9.13
CA GLN A 23 7.66 -17.61 9.67
C GLN A 23 7.05 -16.78 8.53
N GLN A 24 5.72 -16.77 8.46
CA GLN A 24 4.97 -15.86 7.59
C GLN A 24 5.52 -14.45 7.85
N GLU A 25 5.96 -13.79 6.79
CA GLU A 25 6.48 -12.44 6.87
C GLU A 25 5.38 -11.52 7.43
N SER A 26 5.47 -11.16 8.70
CA SER A 26 4.45 -10.36 9.40
C SER A 26 4.59 -8.87 9.11
N TYR A 27 5.78 -8.47 8.65
CA TYR A 27 6.06 -7.12 8.23
C TYR A 27 5.82 -6.98 6.74
N ASP A 28 5.03 -5.99 6.37
CA ASP A 28 4.71 -5.72 4.98
C ASP A 28 5.79 -4.84 4.35
N TYR A 29 6.79 -5.48 3.75
CA TYR A 29 7.89 -4.81 3.06
C TYR A 29 7.45 -3.99 1.84
N TRP A 30 6.25 -4.26 1.32
CA TRP A 30 5.73 -3.63 0.11
C TRP A 30 4.78 -2.47 0.39
N ARG A 31 4.57 -2.13 1.66
CA ARG A 31 3.67 -1.05 2.07
C ARG A 31 4.00 0.25 1.35
N SER A 32 5.25 0.71 1.46
CA SER A 32 5.66 2.01 0.90
C SER A 32 5.53 2.06 -0.62
N GLN A 33 5.71 0.94 -1.31
CA GLN A 33 5.57 0.83 -2.76
C GLN A 33 4.11 0.92 -3.15
N ARG A 34 3.20 0.30 -2.38
CA ARG A 34 1.76 0.44 -2.61
C ARG A 34 1.29 1.87 -2.30
N ASP A 35 1.77 2.47 -1.21
CA ASP A 35 1.49 3.87 -0.88
C ASP A 35 1.93 4.81 -2.03
N MET A 36 3.16 4.62 -2.56
CA MET A 36 3.66 5.39 -3.70
C MET A 36 2.78 5.26 -4.95
N VAL A 37 2.33 4.04 -5.28
CA VAL A 37 1.44 3.81 -6.43
C VAL A 37 0.08 4.48 -6.21
N SER A 38 -0.52 4.33 -5.02
CA SER A 38 -1.79 4.98 -4.66
C SER A 38 -1.69 6.50 -4.72
N TYR A 39 -0.61 7.10 -4.21
CA TYR A 39 -0.40 8.55 -4.24
C TYR A 39 -0.19 9.06 -5.66
N GLY A 40 0.57 8.33 -6.48
CA GLY A 40 0.73 8.65 -7.90
C GLY A 40 -0.59 8.59 -8.67
N GLN A 41 -1.44 7.59 -8.38
CA GLN A 41 -2.75 7.46 -9.00
C GLN A 41 -3.67 8.64 -8.63
N GLN A 42 -3.73 8.99 -7.34
CA GLN A 42 -4.50 10.16 -6.89
C GLN A 42 -4.00 11.45 -7.53
N ALA A 43 -2.68 11.66 -7.59
CA ALA A 43 -2.10 12.85 -8.21
C ALA A 43 -2.53 12.99 -9.68
N ILE A 44 -2.54 11.88 -10.44
CA ILE A 44 -2.98 11.87 -11.84
C ILE A 44 -4.47 12.18 -11.96
N PHE A 45 -5.32 11.56 -11.13
CA PHE A 45 -6.77 11.79 -11.16
C PHE A 45 -7.10 13.24 -10.81
N MET A 46 -6.45 13.79 -9.77
CA MET A 46 -6.63 15.20 -9.39
C MET A 46 -6.10 16.15 -10.46
N CYS A 47 -4.91 15.91 -11.02
CA CYS A 47 -4.37 16.74 -12.10
C CYS A 47 -5.30 16.76 -13.31
N ASN A 48 -5.77 15.60 -13.76
CA ASN A 48 -6.67 15.49 -14.90
C ASN A 48 -8.02 16.17 -14.62
N GLY A 49 -8.62 15.88 -13.46
CA GLY A 49 -9.90 16.48 -13.08
C GLY A 49 -9.82 18.00 -13.02
N LEU A 50 -8.82 18.55 -12.34
CA LEU A 50 -8.67 20.00 -12.14
C LEU A 50 -8.22 20.74 -13.40
N PHE A 51 -7.21 20.22 -14.11
CA PHE A 51 -6.50 21.00 -15.13
C PHE A 51 -6.80 20.59 -16.57
N THR A 52 -7.39 19.41 -16.79
CA THR A 52 -7.80 18.95 -18.13
C THR A 52 -9.32 19.03 -18.27
N SER A 53 -10.05 18.50 -17.29
CA SER A 53 -11.51 18.46 -17.29
C SER A 53 -12.16 19.71 -16.69
N ASN A 54 -11.38 20.62 -16.09
CA ASN A 54 -11.84 21.85 -15.43
C ASN A 54 -12.92 21.61 -14.35
N ARG A 55 -12.83 20.50 -13.61
CA ARG A 55 -13.70 20.21 -12.47
C ARG A 55 -13.28 21.02 -11.24
N THR A 56 -14.23 21.23 -10.33
CA THR A 56 -13.93 21.76 -8.99
C THR A 56 -13.26 20.70 -8.12
N ILE A 57 -12.63 21.11 -7.01
CA ILE A 57 -12.03 20.16 -6.07
C ILE A 57 -13.07 19.20 -5.49
N ASP A 58 -14.27 19.69 -5.17
CA ASP A 58 -15.39 18.88 -4.69
C ASP A 58 -15.76 17.79 -5.69
N GLN A 59 -15.91 18.17 -6.98
CA GLN A 59 -16.23 17.23 -8.06
C GLN A 59 -15.12 16.21 -8.28
N VAL A 60 -13.85 16.60 -8.10
CA VAL A 60 -12.72 15.66 -8.19
C VAL A 60 -12.81 14.60 -7.10
N PHE A 61 -13.04 15.00 -5.85
CA PHE A 61 -13.19 14.04 -4.76
C PHE A 61 -14.45 13.17 -4.91
N GLU A 62 -15.59 13.77 -5.27
CA GLU A 62 -16.86 13.07 -5.41
C GLU A 62 -16.89 12.10 -6.60
N GLN A 63 -16.20 12.42 -7.70
CA GLN A 63 -16.36 11.70 -8.98
C GLN A 63 -15.09 11.01 -9.44
N GLU A 64 -13.93 11.69 -9.41
CA GLU A 64 -12.68 11.11 -9.92
C GLU A 64 -12.00 10.23 -8.87
N LEU A 65 -11.99 10.66 -7.61
CA LEU A 65 -11.36 9.91 -6.52
C LEU A 65 -12.28 8.86 -5.90
N ALA A 66 -13.56 8.79 -6.31
CA ALA A 66 -14.50 7.77 -5.88
C ALA A 66 -14.07 6.33 -6.23
N TYR A 67 -13.13 6.17 -7.17
CA TYR A 67 -12.55 4.88 -7.55
C TYR A 67 -11.36 4.46 -6.66
N LEU A 68 -10.90 5.32 -5.76
CA LEU A 68 -9.80 5.01 -4.83
C LEU A 68 -10.38 4.55 -3.48
N ASP A 69 -9.83 3.48 -2.92
CA ASP A 69 -10.28 2.97 -1.63
C ASP A 69 -10.08 3.97 -0.49
N GLN A 70 -8.94 4.67 -0.49
CA GLN A 70 -8.52 5.58 0.58
C GLN A 70 -7.77 6.80 0.00
N PRO A 71 -8.49 7.76 -0.62
CA PRO A 71 -7.86 9.00 -1.06
C PRO A 71 -7.30 9.80 0.13
N VAL A 72 -6.14 10.43 -0.09
CA VAL A 72 -5.49 11.32 0.87
C VAL A 72 -6.25 12.64 0.94
N GLY A 73 -6.61 13.06 2.15
CA GLY A 73 -7.29 14.33 2.40
C GLY A 73 -8.77 14.35 2.02
N THR A 74 -9.31 15.56 1.92
CA THR A 74 -10.71 15.88 1.62
C THR A 74 -10.75 17.12 0.73
N PRO A 75 -11.90 17.53 0.16
CA PRO A 75 -11.97 18.78 -0.60
C PRO A 75 -11.54 20.02 0.19
N ASP A 76 -11.76 20.00 1.51
CA ASP A 76 -11.39 21.08 2.43
C ASP A 76 -9.89 21.13 2.74
N GLY A 77 -9.12 20.16 2.28
CA GLY A 77 -7.68 20.05 2.49
C GLY A 77 -7.24 18.70 3.06
N GLY A 78 -5.96 18.59 3.35
CA GLY A 78 -5.29 17.38 3.80
C GLY A 78 -3.84 17.40 3.38
N ASP A 79 -3.23 16.21 3.35
CA ASP A 79 -1.82 16.05 2.96
C ASP A 79 -1.67 16.01 1.43
N TYR A 80 -2.03 17.12 0.78
CA TYR A 80 -1.83 17.34 -0.64
C TYR A 80 -1.68 18.83 -0.95
N GLU A 81 -0.99 19.15 -2.03
CA GLU A 81 -0.82 20.51 -2.53
C GLU A 81 -1.30 20.62 -3.97
N ILE A 82 -2.02 21.71 -4.29
CA ILE A 82 -2.43 22.06 -5.65
C ILE A 82 -1.74 23.35 -6.06
N ASP A 83 -0.73 23.27 -6.92
CA ASP A 83 -0.13 24.45 -7.53
C ASP A 83 -0.87 24.78 -8.83
N ARG A 84 -1.68 25.84 -8.79
CA ARG A 84 -2.45 26.31 -9.95
C ARG A 84 -1.60 27.01 -11.01
N ALA A 85 -0.49 27.64 -10.63
CA ALA A 85 0.39 28.34 -11.56
C ALA A 85 1.20 27.36 -12.40
N ARG A 86 1.72 26.30 -11.77
CA ARG A 86 2.44 25.20 -12.42
C ARG A 86 1.53 24.10 -12.97
N ARG A 87 0.23 24.13 -12.64
CA ARG A 87 -0.76 23.09 -12.97
C ARG A 87 -0.29 21.71 -12.52
N ALA A 88 0.09 21.62 -11.24
CA ALA A 88 0.65 20.43 -10.63
C ALA A 88 -0.09 20.07 -9.33
N VAL A 89 -0.11 18.77 -9.01
CA VAL A 89 -0.62 18.23 -7.73
C VAL A 89 0.46 17.35 -7.10
N ALA A 90 0.69 17.53 -5.81
CA ALA A 90 1.52 16.65 -4.98
C ALA A 90 0.65 15.99 -3.89
N ILE A 91 0.94 14.73 -3.58
CA ILE A 91 0.21 13.91 -2.59
C ILE A 91 1.24 13.38 -1.58
N GLY A 92 0.92 13.53 -0.29
CA GLY A 92 1.79 13.18 0.84
C GLY A 92 2.90 14.19 1.12
#